data_AF-A0A8T5BGV5-F1
#
_entry.id   AF-A0A8T5BGV5-F1
#
_cell.length_a   1.000
_cell.length_b   1.000
_cell.length_c   1.000
_cell.angle_alpha   90.00
_cell.angle_beta   90.00
_cell.angle_gamma   90.00
#
_symmetry.space_group_name_H-M   'P 1'
#
loop_
_entity.id
_entity.type
_entity.pdbx_description
1 polymer ?
#
loop_
_entity_poly.entity_id
_entity_poly.type
_entity_poly.pdbx_seq_one_letter_code
_entity_poly.pdbx_strand_id
1 'polypeptide(L)'
;MLEDEDIRRWFDNLAAKSYLTATVYLKNLGFYRELNRADPKALLKVAKTKTFRYTFTDFVRRLEKEGKAGSYIARFKTLHSWFSYNRLDVKLKVNIRFQ
;
A
#
# COMPACT_ATOMS: atom_id res chain seq x y z
N MET A 1 -4.50 -6.55 13.35
CA MET A 1 -4.35 -5.34 12.49
C MET A 1 -5.43 -4.31 12.76
N LEU A 2 -6.71 -4.69 12.83
CA LEU A 2 -7.79 -3.75 13.20
C LEU A 2 -7.78 -3.35 14.69
N GLU A 3 -6.94 -3.98 15.53
CA GLU A 3 -6.67 -3.49 16.89
C GLU A 3 -5.92 -2.15 16.87
N ASP A 4 -5.28 -1.81 15.75
CA ASP A 4 -4.68 -0.49 15.57
C ASP A 4 -5.77 0.53 15.22
N GLU A 5 -5.97 1.52 16.08
CA GLU A 5 -7.04 2.51 15.89
C GLU A 5 -6.94 3.30 14.59
N ASP A 6 -5.73 3.61 14.10
CA ASP A 6 -5.57 4.42 12.89
C ASP A 6 -5.93 3.58 11.66
N ILE A 7 -5.55 2.30 11.66
CA ILE A 7 -5.93 1.35 10.62
C ILE A 7 -7.45 1.11 10.66
N ARG A 8 -8.05 1.00 11.85
CA ARG A 8 -9.49 0.86 12.02
C ARG A 8 -10.25 2.07 11.48
N ARG A 9 -9.85 3.29 11.86
CA ARG A 9 -10.49 4.53 11.37
C ARG A 9 -10.39 4.67 9.85
N TRP A 10 -9.24 4.32 9.27
CA TRP A 10 -9.07 4.27 7.81
C TRP A 10 -9.97 3.22 7.15
N PHE A 11 -10.06 2.02 7.74
CA PHE A 11 -10.93 0.96 7.27
C PHE A 11 -12.41 1.38 7.30
N ASP A 12 -12.88 1.92 8.42
CA ASP A 12 -14.27 2.38 8.60
C ASP A 12 -14.62 3.48 7.58
N ASN A 13 -13.69 4.41 7.32
CA ASN A 13 -13.85 5.44 6.29
C ASN A 13 -13.96 4.85 4.86
N LEU A 14 -13.20 3.81 4.53
CA LEU A 14 -13.35 3.11 3.25
C LEU A 14 -14.67 2.31 3.20
N ALA A 15 -15.02 1.66 4.30
CA ALA A 15 -16.20 0.81 4.41
C ALA A 15 -17.50 1.62 4.24
N ALA A 16 -17.51 2.88 4.66
CA ALA A 16 -18.60 3.82 4.44
C ALA A 16 -18.99 3.96 2.95
N LYS A 17 -18.04 3.77 2.02
CA LYS A 17 -18.33 3.71 0.57
C LYS A 17 -18.48 2.28 0.05
N SER A 18 -17.63 1.37 0.51
CA SER A 18 -17.64 -0.03 0.06
C SER A 18 -16.89 -0.92 1.04
N TYR A 19 -17.62 -1.76 1.77
CA TYR A 19 -17.05 -2.76 2.66
C TYR A 19 -16.10 -3.74 1.95
N LEU A 20 -16.46 -4.15 0.72
CA LEU A 20 -15.62 -5.01 -0.10
C LEU A 20 -14.27 -4.34 -0.42
N THR A 21 -14.30 -3.08 -0.84
CA THR A 21 -13.07 -2.30 -1.10
C THR A 21 -12.23 -2.17 0.16
N ALA A 22 -12.85 -1.83 1.30
CA ALA A 22 -12.16 -1.72 2.58
C ALA A 22 -11.45 -3.03 2.96
N THR A 23 -12.13 -4.16 2.80
CA THR A 23 -11.58 -5.50 3.08
C THR A 23 -10.40 -5.84 2.16
N VAL A 24 -10.53 -5.58 0.85
CA VAL A 24 -9.44 -5.79 -0.11
C VAL A 24 -8.24 -4.90 0.24
N TYR A 25 -8.49 -3.66 0.63
CA TYR A 25 -7.43 -2.71 0.97
C TYR A 25 -6.72 -3.13 2.27
N LEU A 26 -7.45 -3.52 3.32
CA LEU A 26 -6.86 -4.03 4.55
C LEU A 26 -5.98 -5.25 4.28
N LYS A 27 -6.46 -6.22 3.49
CA LYS A 27 -5.68 -7.41 3.10
C LYS A 27 -4.40 -7.04 2.35
N ASN A 28 -4.48 -6.12 1.39
CA ASN A 28 -3.30 -5.70 0.63
C ASN A 28 -2.29 -4.92 1.48
N LEU A 29 -2.77 -4.12 2.46
CA LEU A 29 -1.90 -3.41 3.40
C LEU A 29 -1.16 -4.40 4.32
N GLY A 30 -1.89 -5.39 4.86
CA GLY A 30 -1.31 -6.47 5.66
C GLY A 30 -0.31 -7.31 4.87
N PHE A 31 -0.65 -7.66 3.63
CA PHE A 31 0.25 -8.40 2.76
C PHE A 31 1.52 -7.61 2.42
N TYR A 32 1.41 -6.30 2.19
CA TYR A 32 2.59 -5.44 2.00
C TYR A 32 3.49 -5.44 3.25
N ARG A 33 2.88 -5.35 4.44
CA ARG A 33 3.58 -5.46 5.73
C ARG A 33 4.34 -6.77 5.84
N GLU A 34 3.71 -7.90 5.53
CA GLU A 34 4.34 -9.22 5.59
C GLU A 34 5.51 -9.34 4.59
N LEU A 35 5.30 -8.95 3.33
CA LEU A 35 6.30 -9.08 2.28
C LEU A 35 7.54 -8.20 2.44
N ASN A 36 7.41 -7.07 3.14
CA ASN A 36 8.47 -6.07 3.26
C ASN A 36 8.90 -5.84 4.72
N ARG A 37 8.35 -6.61 5.67
CA ARG A 37 8.51 -6.40 7.12
C ARG A 37 8.30 -4.94 7.51
N ALA A 38 7.34 -4.28 6.84
CA ALA A 38 7.10 -2.85 6.96
C ALA A 38 5.88 -2.60 7.83
N ASP A 39 6.04 -1.87 8.93
CA ASP A 39 4.91 -1.44 9.75
C ASP A 39 4.17 -0.27 9.07
N PRO A 40 2.83 -0.36 8.83
CA PRO A 40 2.07 0.70 8.18
C PRO A 40 2.20 2.08 8.82
N LYS A 41 2.39 2.15 10.15
CA LYS A 41 2.64 3.42 10.86
C LYS A 41 4.06 3.92 10.64
N ALA A 42 5.06 3.04 10.70
CA ALA A 42 6.44 3.39 10.34
C ALA A 42 6.54 3.93 8.89
N LEU A 43 5.73 3.40 7.96
CA LEU A 43 5.67 3.90 6.58
C LEU A 43 5.30 5.38 6.51
N LEU A 44 4.44 5.89 7.40
CA LEU A 44 4.03 7.31 7.42
C LEU A 44 5.23 8.24 7.62
N LYS A 45 6.23 7.81 8.39
CA LYS A 45 7.44 8.60 8.67
C LYS A 45 8.38 8.69 7.48
N VAL A 46 8.38 7.66 6.63
CA VAL A 46 9.32 7.55 5.49
C VAL A 46 8.65 7.79 4.14
N ALA A 47 7.33 7.89 4.07
CA ALA A 47 6.58 7.87 2.79
C ALA A 47 6.99 8.98 1.79
N LYS A 48 7.45 10.13 2.29
CA LYS A 48 7.91 11.27 1.46
C LYS A 48 9.40 11.23 1.15
N THR A 49 10.14 10.24 1.64
CA THR A 49 11.59 10.14 1.46
C THR A 49 11.95 9.51 0.11
N LYS A 50 13.11 9.89 -0.42
CA LYS A 50 13.71 9.25 -1.58
C LYS A 50 13.96 7.75 -1.34
N THR A 51 14.35 7.40 -0.11
CA THR A 51 14.58 6.01 0.32
C THR A 51 13.32 5.17 0.14
N PHE A 52 12.17 5.63 0.63
CA PHE A 52 10.91 4.90 0.45
C PHE A 52 10.51 4.77 -1.03
N ARG A 53 10.73 5.82 -1.84
CA ARG A 53 10.49 5.74 -3.28
C ARG A 53 11.33 4.66 -3.95
N TYR A 54 12.59 4.52 -3.54
CA TYR A 54 13.49 3.49 -4.06
C TYR A 54 13.05 2.10 -3.61
N THR A 55 12.80 1.90 -2.32
CA THR A 55 12.35 0.59 -1.81
C THR A 55 11.02 0.15 -2.43
N PHE A 56 10.07 1.08 -2.64
CA PHE A 56 8.82 0.78 -3.33
C PHE A 56 9.04 0.42 -4.81
N THR A 57 9.98 1.09 -5.48
CA THR A 57 10.33 0.76 -6.87
C THR A 57 10.99 -0.61 -6.95
N ASP A 58 11.92 -0.92 -6.05
CA ASP A 58 12.60 -2.22 -5.98
C ASP A 58 11.61 -3.35 -5.67
N PHE A 59 10.64 -3.08 -4.80
CA PHE A 59 9.53 -3.98 -4.54
C PHE A 59 8.72 -4.30 -5.82
N VAL A 60 8.37 -3.29 -6.62
CA VAL A 60 7.68 -3.50 -7.91
C VAL A 60 8.55 -4.33 -8.86
N ARG A 61 9.84 -4.02 -9.00
CA ARG A 61 10.76 -4.78 -9.88
C ARG A 61 10.94 -6.22 -9.42
N ARG A 62 10.95 -6.48 -8.11
CA ARG A 62 10.98 -7.83 -7.55
C ARG A 62 9.75 -8.63 -7.97
N LEU A 63 8.55 -8.07 -7.82
CA LEU A 63 7.31 -8.75 -8.22
C LEU A 63 7.25 -9.02 -9.73
N GLU A 64 7.74 -8.10 -10.56
CA GLU A 64 7.85 -8.33 -12.01
C GLU A 64 8.81 -9.49 -12.32
N LYS A 65 9.97 -9.56 -11.66
CA LYS A 65 10.92 -10.67 -11.82
C LYS A 65 10.35 -12.02 -11.36
N GLU A 66 9.45 -12.00 -10.38
CA GLU A 66 8.68 -13.17 -9.93
C GLU A 66 7.53 -13.54 -10.89
N GLY A 67 7.37 -12.84 -12.03
CA GLY A 67 6.33 -13.11 -13.01
C GLY A 67 4.93 -12.69 -12.55
N LYS A 68 4.81 -11.81 -11.55
CA LYS A 68 3.49 -11.34 -11.10
C LYS A 68 2.89 -10.39 -12.14
N ALA A 69 1.64 -10.65 -12.51
CA ALA A 69 0.91 -9.82 -13.45
C ALA A 69 0.80 -8.35 -12.98
N GLY A 70 0.73 -7.42 -13.92
CA GLY A 70 0.61 -5.99 -13.59
C GLY A 70 -0.62 -5.67 -12.73
N SER A 71 -1.72 -6.41 -12.91
CA SER A 71 -2.92 -6.33 -12.06
C SER A 71 -2.65 -6.72 -10.61
N TYR A 72 -1.79 -7.71 -10.37
CA TYR A 72 -1.34 -8.11 -9.03
C TYR A 72 -0.52 -7.01 -8.36
N ILE A 73 0.32 -6.29 -9.12
CA ILE A 73 1.14 -5.18 -8.59
C ILE A 73 0.25 -3.94 -8.34
N ALA A 74 -0.70 -3.66 -9.24
CA ALA A 74 -1.59 -2.51 -9.14
C ALA A 74 -2.45 -2.50 -7.86
N ARG A 75 -2.69 -3.67 -7.23
CA ARG A 75 -3.43 -3.76 -5.97
C ARG A 75 -2.75 -3.04 -4.80
N PHE A 76 -1.44 -2.76 -4.88
CA PHE A 76 -0.72 -1.97 -3.87
C PHE A 76 -1.02 -0.47 -3.93
N LYS A 77 -1.95 -0.02 -4.80
CA LYS A 77 -2.61 1.29 -4.70
C LYS A 77 -3.23 1.56 -3.33
N THR A 78 -3.47 0.52 -2.54
CA THR A 78 -3.82 0.61 -1.12
C THR A 78 -2.87 1.52 -0.34
N LEU A 79 -1.55 1.49 -0.59
CA LEU A 79 -0.60 2.35 0.10
C LEU A 79 -0.87 3.84 -0.16
N HIS A 80 -1.25 4.18 -1.40
CA HIS A 80 -1.65 5.54 -1.75
C HIS A 80 -2.88 5.97 -0.94
N SER A 81 -3.88 5.09 -0.81
CA SER A 81 -5.06 5.36 0.01
C SER A 81 -4.72 5.56 1.49
N TRP A 82 -3.83 4.73 2.03
CA TRP A 82 -3.36 4.86 3.42
C TRP A 82 -2.63 6.19 3.65
N PHE A 83 -1.69 6.55 2.77
CA PHE A 83 -0.96 7.83 2.86
C PHE A 83 -1.89 9.03 2.72
N SER A 84 -2.81 9.00 1.75
CA SER A 84 -3.77 10.07 1.53
C SER A 84 -4.68 10.29 2.75
N TYR A 85 -5.18 9.20 3.36
CA TYR A 85 -5.98 9.28 4.59
C TYR A 85 -5.21 9.95 5.74
N ASN A 86 -3.90 9.69 5.83
CA ASN A 86 -3.00 10.29 6.80
C ASN A 86 -2.43 11.66 6.35
N ARG A 87 -3.08 12.34 5.40
CA ARG A 87 -2.70 13.68 4.89
C ARG A 87 -1.30 13.74 4.27
N LEU A 88 -0.82 12.62 3.73
CA LEU A 88 0.44 12.53 3.00
C LEU A 88 0.14 12.39 1.50
N ASP A 89 0.37 13.47 0.75
CA ASP A 89 0.34 13.43 -0.72
C ASP A 89 1.62 12.77 -1.25
N VAL A 90 1.56 11.44 -1.42
CA VAL A 90 2.70 10.61 -1.85
C VAL A 90 2.39 10.08 -3.24
N LYS A 91 3.14 10.56 -4.24
CA LYS A 91 2.99 10.10 -5.62
C LYS A 91 3.66 8.73 -5.81
N LEU A 92 2.90 7.66 -5.66
CA LEU A 92 3.33 6.26 -5.92
C LEU A 92 3.33 5.89 -7.41
N LYS A 93 3.64 6.84 -8.31
CA LYS A 93 3.65 6.58 -9.76
C LYS A 93 4.91 5.79 -10.13
N VAL A 94 4.76 4.48 -10.30
CA VAL A 94 5.78 3.57 -10.84
C VAL A 94 5.22 2.93 -12.11
N ASN A 95 5.97 2.97 -13.21
CA ASN A 95 5.57 2.32 -14.44
C ASN A 95 5.67 0.80 -14.27
N ILE A 96 4.55 0.10 -14.45
CA ILE A 96 4.47 -1.36 -14.38
C ILE A 96 4.51 -1.89 -15.82
N ARG A 97 5.35 -2.89 -16.08
CA ARG A 97 5.33 -3.59 -17.37
C ARG A 97 4.11 -4.49 -17.41
N PHE A 98 3.18 -4.22 -18.31
CA PHE A 98 2.13 -5.19 -18.65
C PHE A 98 2.78 -6.20 -19.60
N GLN A 99 2.99 -7.43 -19.11
CA GLN A 99 3.23 -8.59 -19.94
C GLN A 99 1.89 -9.15 -20.41
#